data_AF-A0AAP4UFZ6-F1
#
_entry.id   AF-A0AAP4UFZ6-F1
#
_cell.length_a   1.000
_cell.length_b   1.000
_cell.length_c   1.000
_cell.angle_alpha   90.00
_cell.angle_beta   90.00
_cell.angle_gamma   90.00
#
_symmetry.space_group_name_H-M   'P 1'
#
loop_
_entity.id
_entity.type
_entity.pdbx_description
1 polymer ?
#
loop_
_entity_poly.entity_id
_entity_poly.type
_entity_poly.pdbx_seq_one_letter_code
_entity_poly.pdbx_strand_id
1 'polypeptide(L)'
;MKSLSYKVSILAASVLMAANASAMIIECNDCSPEQRLSSINNQVSGPVFVVDFVNKTVDKYQVTEDGKTQVLDPTKADVSQLNQQFSHRKTHLRDPK
;
A
#
# COMPACT_ATOMS: atom_id res chain seq x y z
N MET A 1 -23.76 31.33 47.77
CA MET A 1 -22.66 30.40 47.43
C MET A 1 -22.86 29.94 46.00
N LYS A 2 -21.76 29.72 45.27
CA LYS A 2 -21.61 29.81 43.80
C LYS A 2 -22.42 28.76 43.03
N SER A 3 -23.13 29.17 41.97
CA SER A 3 -23.68 28.25 40.96
C SER A 3 -22.61 27.98 39.90
N LEU A 4 -22.25 26.71 39.69
CA LEU A 4 -21.33 26.29 38.64
C LEU A 4 -22.13 25.97 37.38
N SER A 5 -22.06 26.86 36.39
CA SER A 5 -22.59 26.64 35.05
C SER A 5 -21.60 25.78 34.26
N TYR A 6 -21.87 24.49 34.10
CA TYR A 6 -21.07 23.60 33.26
C TYR A 6 -21.42 23.81 31.79
N LYS A 7 -20.54 24.49 31.05
CA LYS A 7 -20.58 24.53 29.59
C LYS A 7 -20.08 23.20 29.05
N VAL A 8 -20.99 22.37 28.57
CA VAL A 8 -20.66 21.14 27.83
C VAL A 8 -20.24 21.54 26.42
N SER A 9 -18.92 21.62 26.17
CA SER A 9 -18.38 21.70 24.81
C SER A 9 -18.40 20.30 24.21
N ILE A 10 -19.37 20.05 23.31
CA ILE A 10 -19.40 18.84 22.49
C ILE A 10 -18.30 19.01 21.43
N LEU A 11 -17.16 18.36 21.63
CA LEU A 11 -16.17 18.17 20.58
C LEU A 11 -16.77 17.22 19.53
N ALA A 12 -17.26 17.79 18.43
CA ALA A 12 -17.57 17.01 17.24
C ALA A 12 -16.25 16.52 16.63
N ALA A 13 -15.83 15.31 16.98
CA ALA A 13 -14.75 14.61 16.31
C ALA A 13 -15.27 14.11 14.95
N SER A 14 -15.03 14.90 13.91
CA SER A 14 -15.28 14.51 12.52
C SER A 14 -14.40 13.30 12.19
N VAL A 15 -14.97 12.10 12.21
CA VAL A 15 -14.31 10.89 11.74
C VAL A 15 -14.22 10.99 10.22
N LEU A 16 -13.05 11.41 9.72
CA LEU A 16 -12.69 11.25 8.31
C LEU A 16 -12.48 9.76 8.04
N MET A 17 -13.54 9.09 7.57
CA MET A 17 -13.43 7.80 6.91
C MET A 17 -12.71 8.02 5.57
N ALA A 18 -11.38 8.00 5.58
CA ALA A 18 -10.61 7.89 4.36
C ALA A 18 -10.94 6.52 3.74
N ALA A 19 -11.62 6.52 2.61
CA ALA A 19 -11.76 5.33 1.78
C ALA A 19 -10.36 4.97 1.28
N ASN A 20 -9.68 4.08 2.01
CA ASN A 20 -8.41 3.53 1.57
C ASN A 20 -8.70 2.65 0.36
N ALA A 21 -8.46 3.17 -0.85
CA ALA A 21 -8.26 2.32 -2.01
C ALA A 21 -7.08 1.39 -1.66
N SER A 22 -7.39 0.13 -1.33
CA SER A 22 -6.38 -0.85 -0.97
C SER A 22 -5.48 -1.07 -2.17
N ALA A 23 -4.18 -0.81 -2.00
CA ALA A 23 -3.21 -1.15 -3.04
C ALA A 23 -3.28 -2.65 -3.34
N MET A 24 -3.25 -2.99 -4.62
CA MET A 24 -3.20 -4.39 -5.02
C MET A 24 -1.81 -4.95 -4.80
N ILE A 25 -1.72 -6.18 -4.33
CA ILE A 25 -0.44 -6.87 -4.12
C ILE A 25 -0.43 -8.14 -4.95
N ILE A 26 0.60 -8.28 -5.78
CA ILE A 26 0.81 -9.41 -6.68
C ILE A 26 2.11 -10.09 -6.27
N GLU A 27 2.06 -11.39 -5.99
CA GLU A 27 3.27 -12.17 -5.74
C GLU A 27 3.83 -12.69 -7.07
N CYS A 28 5.07 -12.30 -7.39
CA CYS A 28 5.79 -12.74 -8.59
C CYS A 28 7.24 -13.05 -8.20
N ASN A 29 7.49 -14.30 -7.82
CA ASN A 29 8.80 -14.74 -7.35
C ASN A 29 9.72 -15.06 -8.53
N ASP A 30 10.93 -14.50 -8.54
CA ASP A 30 11.96 -14.71 -9.57
C ASP A 30 11.48 -14.40 -11.00
N CYS A 31 10.55 -13.44 -11.11
CA CYS A 31 9.97 -13.05 -12.38
C CYS A 31 10.90 -12.14 -13.18
N SER A 32 10.98 -12.38 -14.49
CA SER A 32 11.60 -11.45 -15.44
C SER A 32 10.87 -10.09 -15.43
N PRO A 33 11.50 -9.01 -15.92
CA PRO A 33 10.84 -7.72 -16.04
C PRO A 33 9.53 -7.77 -16.86
N GLU A 34 9.49 -8.57 -17.93
CA GLU A 34 8.32 -8.73 -18.78
C GLU A 34 7.19 -9.47 -18.06
N GLN A 35 7.53 -10.50 -17.27
CA GLN A 35 6.56 -11.23 -16.46
C GLN A 35 5.95 -10.35 -15.37
N ARG A 36 6.77 -9.51 -14.72
CA ARG A 36 6.27 -8.53 -13.74
C ARG A 36 5.29 -7.56 -14.37
N LEU A 37 5.64 -6.95 -15.51
CA LEU A 37 4.73 -6.06 -16.22
C LEU A 37 3.45 -6.78 -16.68
N SER A 38 3.58 -8.00 -17.19
CA SER A 38 2.44 -8.80 -17.62
C SER A 38 1.48 -9.13 -16.48
N SER A 39 1.99 -9.32 -15.26
CA SER A 39 1.15 -9.58 -14.08
C SER A 39 0.24 -8.40 -13.69
N ILE A 40 0.62 -7.18 -14.10
CA ILE A 40 -0.10 -5.93 -13.84
C ILE A 40 -1.13 -5.64 -14.94
N ASN A 41 -1.10 -6.36 -16.06
CA ASN A 41 -2.08 -6.19 -17.12
C ASN A 41 -3.49 -6.49 -16.59
N ASN A 42 -4.47 -5.69 -17.04
CA ASN A 42 -5.87 -5.78 -16.65
C ASN A 42 -6.18 -5.48 -15.18
N GLN A 43 -5.23 -4.93 -14.41
CA GLN A 43 -5.56 -4.44 -13.08
C GLN A 43 -6.37 -3.15 -13.14
N VAL A 44 -7.21 -2.96 -12.12
CA VAL A 44 -7.97 -1.72 -11.95
C VAL A 44 -7.02 -0.55 -11.70
N SER A 45 -7.44 0.66 -12.05
CA SER A 45 -6.64 1.84 -11.76
C SER A 45 -6.36 1.96 -10.26
N GLY A 46 -5.10 2.19 -9.91
CA GLY A 46 -4.64 2.23 -8.53
C GLY A 46 -3.17 1.84 -8.38
N PRO A 47 -2.65 1.94 -7.14
CA PRO A 47 -1.31 1.46 -6.82
C PRO A 47 -1.29 -0.08 -6.81
N VAL A 48 -0.24 -0.65 -7.42
CA VAL A 48 0.03 -2.08 -7.48
C VAL A 48 1.45 -2.34 -6.97
N PHE A 49 1.59 -3.26 -6.03
CA PHE A 49 2.88 -3.77 -5.57
C PHE A 49 3.12 -5.15 -6.15
N VAL A 50 4.26 -5.33 -6.82
CA VAL A 50 4.72 -6.66 -7.26
C VAL A 50 5.84 -7.10 -6.34
N VAL A 51 5.61 -8.21 -5.65
CA VAL A 51 6.46 -8.68 -4.56
C VAL A 51 7.21 -9.94 -4.98
N ASP A 52 8.52 -9.93 -4.78
CA ASP A 52 9.41 -11.07 -4.98
C ASP A 52 10.04 -11.48 -3.64
N PHE A 53 9.57 -12.57 -3.06
CA PHE A 53 10.06 -13.10 -1.79
C PHE A 53 11.36 -13.90 -1.92
N VAL A 54 11.72 -14.34 -3.13
CA VAL A 54 12.98 -15.03 -3.41
C VAL A 54 14.12 -14.02 -3.37
N ASN A 55 13.97 -12.92 -4.11
CA ASN A 55 14.97 -11.85 -4.17
C ASN A 55 14.81 -10.79 -3.06
N LYS A 56 13.72 -10.86 -2.30
CA LYS A 56 13.35 -9.94 -1.20
C LYS A 56 13.19 -8.51 -1.70
N THR A 57 12.51 -8.34 -2.82
CA THR A 57 12.32 -7.04 -3.46
C THR A 57 10.84 -6.76 -3.67
N VAL A 58 10.52 -5.47 -3.79
CA VAL A 58 9.20 -5.03 -4.21
C VAL A 58 9.37 -3.96 -5.28
N ASP A 59 8.55 -4.08 -6.31
CA ASP A 59 8.37 -3.05 -7.32
C ASP A 59 7.01 -2.38 -7.11
N LYS A 60 6.94 -1.06 -7.23
CA LYS A 60 5.69 -0.30 -7.11
C LYS A 60 5.30 0.26 -8.46
N TYR A 61 4.02 0.16 -8.77
CA TYR A 61 3.45 0.66 -10.01
C TYR A 61 2.17 1.44 -9.72
N GLN A 62 1.85 2.38 -10.61
CA GLN A 62 0.55 3.03 -10.68
C GLN A 62 -0.11 2.65 -11.99
N VAL A 63 -1.28 2.02 -11.90
CA VAL A 63 -2.15 1.82 -13.07
C VAL A 63 -3.05 3.03 -13.18
N THR A 64 -2.97 3.74 -14.30
CA THR A 64 -3.82 4.90 -14.60
C THR A 64 -5.19 4.48 -15.10
N GLU A 65 -6.15 5.41 -15.12
CA GLU A 65 -7.51 5.14 -15.60
C GLU A 65 -7.55 4.70 -17.07
N ASP A 66 -6.58 5.11 -17.89
CA ASP A 66 -6.41 4.69 -19.28
C ASP A 66 -5.68 3.34 -19.43
N GLY A 67 -5.43 2.63 -18.32
CA GLY A 67 -4.83 1.30 -18.29
C GLY A 67 -3.31 1.28 -18.50
N LYS A 68 -2.65 2.45 -18.54
CA LYS A 68 -1.18 2.51 -18.61
C LYS A 68 -0.58 2.23 -17.25
N THR A 69 0.65 1.71 -17.27
CA THR A 69 1.42 1.42 -16.06
C THR A 69 2.57 2.40 -15.95
N GLN A 70 2.70 3.06 -14.81
CA GLN A 70 3.84 3.90 -14.46
C GLN A 70 4.63 3.24 -13.33
N VAL A 71 5.95 3.18 -13.48
CA VAL A 71 6.83 2.70 -12.42
C VAL A 71 6.98 3.81 -11.37
N LEU A 72 6.85 3.45 -10.10
CA LEU A 72 7.09 4.33 -8.97
C LEU A 72 8.16 3.74 -8.07
N ASP A 73 8.85 4.60 -7.35
CA ASP A 73 9.73 4.13 -6.28
C ASP A 73 8.87 3.70 -5.07
N PRO A 74 9.02 2.47 -4.58
CA PRO A 74 8.45 2.10 -3.29
C PRO A 74 9.09 2.97 -2.20
N THR A 75 8.34 3.23 -1.13
CA THR A 75 8.84 3.90 0.08
C THR A 75 9.14 2.87 1.18
N LYS A 76 9.90 3.27 2.20
CA LYS A 76 10.09 2.45 3.41
C LYS A 76 8.78 2.14 4.13
N ALA A 77 7.82 3.06 4.09
CA ALA A 77 6.50 2.85 4.67
C ALA A 77 5.73 1.76 3.90
N ASP A 78 5.80 1.77 2.56
CA ASP A 78 5.21 0.71 1.72
C ASP A 78 5.78 -0.66 2.09
N VAL A 79 7.12 -0.77 2.19
CA VAL A 79 7.79 -2.03 2.56
C VAL A 79 7.43 -2.49 3.97
N SER A 80 7.37 -1.57 4.93
CA SER A 80 6.97 -1.89 6.30
C SER A 80 5.53 -2.43 6.34
N GLN A 81 4.61 -1.78 5.63
CA GLN A 81 3.22 -2.21 5.54
C GLN A 81 3.09 -3.60 4.89
N LEU A 82 3.80 -3.84 3.78
CA LEU A 82 3.81 -5.15 3.11
C LEU A 82 4.36 -6.23 4.05
N ASN A 83 5.50 -5.98 4.70
CA ASN A 83 6.09 -6.93 5.64
C ASN A 83 5.16 -7.27 6.82
N GLN A 84 4.31 -6.33 7.27
CA GLN A 84 3.30 -6.60 8.30
C GLN A 84 2.17 -7.53 7.80
N GLN A 85 1.82 -7.45 6.51
CA GLN A 85 0.78 -8.30 5.91
C GLN A 85 1.27 -9.74 5.64
N PHE A 86 2.56 -9.91 5.35
CA PHE A 86 3.16 -11.21 5.00
C PHE A 86 3.90 -11.89 6.16
N SER A 87 3.38 -11.76 7.38
CA SER A 87 3.98 -12.36 8.59
C SER A 87 4.24 -13.87 8.53
N HIS A 88 3.53 -14.59 7.65
CA HIS A 88 3.69 -16.03 7.43
C HIS A 88 4.92 -16.40 6.58
N ARG A 89 5.55 -15.44 5.90
CA ARG A 89 6.77 -15.67 5.12
C ARG A 89 7.98 -15.53 6.03
N LYS A 90 8.89 -16.52 6.02
CA LYS A 90 10.17 -16.46 6.76
C LYS A 90 11.15 -15.42 6.19
N THR A 91 10.86 -14.83 5.04
CA THR A 91 11.70 -13.85 4.34
C THR A 91 10.98 -12.50 4.23
N HIS A 92 11.65 -11.43 4.64
CA HIS A 92 11.15 -10.05 4.56
C HIS A 92 11.66 -9.33 3.31
N LEU A 93 10.89 -8.36 2.85
CA LEU A 93 11.22 -7.46 1.74
C LEU A 93 12.28 -6.44 2.16
N ARG A 94 13.16 -6.08 1.23
CA ARG A 94 14.18 -5.04 1.42
C ARG A 94 13.56 -3.66 1.30
N ASP A 95 14.01 -2.77 2.18
CA ASP A 95 13.70 -1.35 2.05
C ASP A 95 14.37 -0.77 0.79
N PRO A 96 13.68 0.14 0.08
CA PRO A 96 14.28 0.95 -0.96
C PRO A 96 15.39 1.83 -0.36
N LYS A 97 16.45 2.06 -1.16
CA LYS A 97 17.60 2.87 -0.76
C LYS A 97 17.27 4.35 -0.73
#